data_AF-A0A2J6RM55-F1
#
_entry.id   AF-A0A2J6RM55-F1
#
_cell.length_a   1.000
_cell.length_b   1.000
_cell.length_c   1.000
_cell.angle_alpha   90.00
_cell.angle_beta   90.00
_cell.angle_gamma   90.00
#
_symmetry.space_group_name_H-M   'P 1'
#
loop_
_entity.id
_entity.type
_entity.pdbx_description
1 polymer ?
#
loop_
_entity_poly.entity_id
_entity_poly.type
_entity_poly.pdbx_seq_one_letter_code
_entity_poly.pdbx_strand_id
1 'polypeptide(L)'
;MMGPYGELFGSSAENEEDADIEILQKQNSMTGSYPLSLIERAGGEWPALFRLLAVMDRLQGGAVTWRWVMQELKIPEEDGAFIERVLKIDPAERPTADALLKDKWLAE
;
A
#
# COMPACT_ATOMS: atom_id res chain seq x y z
N MET A 1 23.17 -6.01 0.34
CA MET A 1 23.36 -4.79 -0.48
C MET A 1 21.96 -4.20 -0.62
N MET A 2 21.66 -3.08 0.05
CA MET A 2 20.31 -2.50 0.05
C MET A 2 19.96 -1.95 -1.33
N GLY A 3 18.76 -2.28 -1.83
CA GLY A 3 18.23 -1.73 -3.07
C GLY A 3 17.81 -0.26 -2.93
N PRO A 4 17.64 0.47 -4.06
CA PRO A 4 17.48 1.93 -4.10
C PRO A 4 16.17 2.48 -3.51
N TYR A 5 15.31 1.62 -2.96
CA TYR A 5 14.01 2.02 -2.39
C TYR A 5 14.00 2.09 -0.85
N GLY A 6 15.09 1.68 -0.17
CA GLY A 6 15.16 1.65 1.30
C GLY A 6 15.35 3.01 1.98
N GLU A 7 15.79 4.04 1.23
CA GLU A 7 16.22 5.33 1.81
C GLU A 7 15.06 6.30 2.06
N LEU A 8 13.89 6.10 1.46
CA LEU A 8 12.77 7.06 1.55
C LEU A 8 11.95 6.99 2.85
N PHE A 9 12.04 5.89 3.60
CA PHE A 9 11.22 5.69 4.82
C PHE A 9 11.98 5.14 6.03
N GLY A 10 13.29 4.90 5.90
CA GLY A 10 14.04 4.07 6.86
C GLY A 10 13.55 2.62 6.82
N SER A 11 14.46 1.67 6.75
CA SER A 11 14.15 0.25 6.90
C SER A 11 14.88 -0.29 8.12
N SER A 12 14.17 -1.06 8.93
CA SER A 12 14.72 -1.78 10.08
C SER A 12 14.92 -3.27 9.78
N ALA A 13 14.64 -3.71 8.55
CA ALA A 13 14.75 -5.11 8.16
C ALA A 13 16.19 -5.63 8.27
N GLU A 14 16.37 -6.74 8.98
CA GLU A 14 17.67 -7.40 9.12
C GLU A 14 17.89 -8.49 8.05
N ASN A 15 16.80 -8.98 7.47
CA ASN A 15 16.78 -10.00 6.42
C ASN A 15 15.67 -9.75 5.37
N GLU A 16 15.58 -10.63 4.36
CA GLU A 16 14.63 -10.50 3.24
C GLU A 16 13.16 -10.70 3.69
N GLU A 17 12.91 -11.61 4.63
CA GLU A 17 11.58 -11.86 5.18
C GLU A 17 11.08 -10.64 5.99
N ASP A 18 11.96 -10.05 6.80
CA ASP A 18 11.66 -8.81 7.52
C ASP A 18 11.34 -7.67 6.55
N ALA A 19 12.06 -7.58 5.42
CA ALA A 19 11.85 -6.56 4.42
C ALA A 19 10.48 -6.72 3.73
N ASP A 20 10.09 -7.95 3.41
CA ASP A 20 8.78 -8.25 2.84
C ASP A 20 7.65 -7.89 3.81
N ILE A 21 7.79 -8.25 5.08
CA ILE A 21 6.81 -7.91 6.13
C ILE A 21 6.73 -6.39 6.33
N GLU A 22 7.87 -5.69 6.32
CA GLU A 22 7.94 -4.24 6.46
C GLU A 22 7.24 -3.53 5.29
N ILE A 23 7.42 -4.01 4.06
CA ILE A 23 6.72 -3.50 2.86
C ILE A 23 5.21 -3.69 3.02
N LEU A 24 4.78 -4.88 3.46
CA LEU A 24 3.36 -5.18 3.69
C LEU A 24 2.76 -4.31 4.80
N GLN A 25 3.50 -4.05 5.88
CA GLN A 25 3.08 -3.12 6.93
C GLN A 25 2.87 -1.70 6.39
N LYS A 26 3.86 -1.18 5.65
CA LYS A 26 3.80 0.15 5.05
C LYS A 26 2.67 0.28 4.02
N GLN A 27 2.45 -0.75 3.21
CA GLN A 27 1.32 -0.77 2.27
C GLN A 27 -0.01 -0.72 3.02
N ASN A 28 -0.19 -1.52 4.08
CA ASN A 28 -1.40 -1.54 4.88
C ASN A 28 -1.67 -0.19 5.58
N SER A 29 -0.64 0.42 6.18
CA SER A 29 -0.82 1.71 6.87
C SER A 29 -1.19 2.83 5.90
N MET A 30 -0.62 2.81 4.69
CA MET A 30 -0.86 3.84 3.68
C MET A 30 -2.21 3.66 2.98
N THR A 31 -2.50 2.44 2.51
CA THR A 31 -3.63 2.16 1.59
C THR A 31 -4.81 1.46 2.26
N GLY A 32 -4.71 1.17 3.55
CA GLY A 32 -5.76 0.54 4.35
C GLY A 32 -5.63 -0.98 4.42
N SER A 33 -6.62 -1.62 5.02
CA SER A 33 -6.60 -3.08 5.21
C SER A 33 -6.61 -3.87 3.91
N TYR A 34 -5.92 -5.00 3.92
CA TYR A 34 -5.92 -5.99 2.84
C TYR A 34 -7.36 -6.42 2.47
N PRO A 35 -7.75 -6.38 1.18
CA PRO A 35 -9.05 -6.86 0.73
C PRO A 35 -9.28 -8.33 1.08
N LEU A 36 -10.51 -8.69 1.49
CA LEU A 36 -10.88 -10.07 1.81
C LEU A 36 -10.63 -11.03 0.63
N SER A 37 -10.92 -10.58 -0.59
CA SER A 37 -10.66 -11.32 -1.83
C SER A 37 -9.18 -11.72 -1.98
N LEU A 38 -8.26 -10.82 -1.61
CA LEU A 38 -6.83 -11.10 -1.63
C LEU A 38 -6.45 -12.13 -0.56
N ILE A 39 -6.99 -11.97 0.66
CA ILE A 39 -6.76 -12.88 1.78
C ILE A 39 -7.22 -14.31 1.43
N GLU A 40 -8.40 -14.45 0.84
CA GLU A 40 -8.99 -15.73 0.45
C GLU A 40 -8.14 -16.45 -0.62
N ARG A 41 -7.53 -15.70 -1.55
CA ARG A 41 -6.64 -16.27 -2.58
C ARG A 41 -5.23 -16.58 -2.07
N ALA A 42 -4.73 -15.85 -1.07
CA ALA A 42 -3.34 -15.94 -0.65
C ALA A 42 -2.97 -17.30 -0.02
N GLY A 43 -3.93 -18.05 0.53
CA GLY A 43 -3.73 -19.40 1.06
C GLY A 43 -2.66 -19.50 2.17
N GLY A 44 -2.44 -20.70 2.71
CA GLY A 44 -1.39 -20.95 3.72
C GLY A 44 -1.50 -20.06 4.96
N GLU A 45 -0.37 -19.51 5.40
CA GLU A 45 -0.25 -18.67 6.61
C GLU A 45 -0.60 -17.17 6.36
N TRP A 46 -0.80 -16.76 5.11
CA TRP A 46 -1.07 -15.38 4.73
C TRP A 46 -2.32 -14.77 5.38
N PRO A 47 -3.46 -15.48 5.52
CA PRO A 47 -4.62 -14.95 6.21
C PRO A 47 -4.37 -14.61 7.68
N ALA A 48 -3.50 -15.37 8.35
CA ALA A 48 -3.12 -15.07 9.73
C ALA A 48 -2.25 -13.82 9.80
N LEU A 49 -1.26 -13.71 8.90
CA LEU A 49 -0.38 -12.54 8.79
C LEU A 49 -1.20 -11.26 8.50
N PHE A 50 -2.06 -11.26 7.49
CA PHE A 50 -2.85 -10.07 7.15
C PHE A 50 -3.80 -9.64 8.28
N ARG A 51 -4.37 -10.58 9.03
CA ARG A 51 -5.16 -10.28 10.23
C ARG A 51 -4.31 -9.66 11.34
N LEU A 52 -3.10 -10.16 11.55
CA LEU A 52 -2.16 -9.61 12.53
C LEU A 52 -1.79 -8.16 12.16
N LEU A 53 -1.45 -7.91 10.89
CA LEU A 53 -1.14 -6.56 10.39
C LEU A 53 -2.30 -5.58 10.62
N ALA A 54 -3.53 -6.00 10.32
CA ALA A 54 -4.72 -5.18 10.55
C ALA A 54 -4.97 -4.88 12.05
N VAL A 55 -4.63 -5.80 12.96
CA VAL A 55 -4.72 -5.57 14.41
C VAL A 55 -3.62 -4.61 14.87
N MET A 56 -2.39 -4.80 14.41
CA MET A 56 -1.26 -3.93 14.75
C MET A 56 -1.53 -2.47 14.34
N ASP A 57 -2.07 -2.26 13.14
CA ASP A 57 -2.42 -0.93 12.64
C ASP A 57 -3.47 -0.22 13.52
N ARG A 58 -4.49 -0.96 14.00
CA ARG A 58 -5.48 -0.43 14.95
C ARG A 58 -4.88 -0.08 16.31
N LEU A 59 -3.91 -0.85 16.78
CA LEU A 59 -3.25 -0.65 18.08
C LEU A 59 -2.26 0.51 18.06
N GLN A 60 -1.67 0.83 16.89
CA GLN A 60 -0.67 1.89 16.76
C GLN A 60 -1.26 3.32 16.76
N GLY A 61 -2.58 3.48 16.82
CA GLY A 61 -3.24 4.74 17.19
C GLY A 61 -2.68 5.99 16.51
N GLY A 62 -3.03 6.21 15.24
CA GLY A 62 -2.62 7.41 14.50
C GLY A 62 -1.67 7.14 13.34
N ALA A 63 -1.87 6.04 12.60
CA ALA A 63 -1.11 5.77 11.40
C ALA A 63 -1.27 6.93 10.39
N VAL A 64 -0.14 7.32 9.78
CA VAL A 64 -0.11 8.21 8.62
C VAL A 64 -0.87 7.53 7.49
N THR A 65 -2.13 7.92 7.31
CA THR A 65 -2.97 7.40 6.21
C THR A 65 -2.67 8.15 4.93
N TRP A 66 -2.92 7.50 3.78
CA TRP A 66 -2.85 8.19 2.49
C TRP A 66 -3.70 9.47 2.43
N ARG A 67 -4.89 9.45 3.06
CA ARG A 67 -5.76 10.64 3.16
C ARG A 67 -5.11 11.77 3.97
N TRP A 68 -4.42 11.44 5.07
CA TRP A 68 -3.66 12.43 5.83
C TRP A 68 -2.50 12.99 4.99
N VAL A 69 -1.76 12.13 4.26
CA VAL A 69 -0.66 12.56 3.39
C VAL A 69 -1.15 13.51 2.30
N MET A 70 -2.27 13.19 1.64
CA MET A 70 -2.87 14.08 0.64
C MET A 70 -3.19 15.45 1.21
N GLN A 71 -3.75 15.52 2.43
CA GLN A 71 -4.08 16.78 3.09
C GLN A 71 -2.85 17.58 3.46
N GLU A 72 -1.87 16.95 4.11
CA GLU A 72 -0.66 17.62 4.60
C GLU A 72 0.23 18.14 3.46
N LEU A 73 0.38 17.33 2.40
CA LEU A 73 1.14 17.71 1.21
C LEU A 73 0.33 18.52 0.19
N LYS A 74 -0.95 18.80 0.47
CA LYS A 74 -1.86 19.54 -0.42
C LYS A 74 -1.93 18.96 -1.83
N ILE A 75 -1.95 17.64 -1.92
CA ILE A 75 -2.09 16.91 -3.19
C ILE A 75 -3.49 17.20 -3.75
N PRO A 76 -3.62 17.65 -5.01
CA PRO A 76 -4.93 17.79 -5.66
C PRO A 76 -5.74 16.50 -5.57
N GLU A 77 -7.06 16.62 -5.40
CA GLU A 77 -7.93 15.45 -5.24
C GLU A 77 -7.84 14.50 -6.45
N GLU A 78 -7.64 15.05 -7.65
CA GLU A 78 -7.52 14.31 -8.90
C GLU A 78 -6.25 13.46 -8.96
N ASP A 79 -5.11 14.03 -8.55
CA ASP A 79 -3.82 13.34 -8.42
C ASP A 79 -3.89 12.24 -7.36
N GLY A 80 -4.49 12.57 -6.22
CA GLY A 80 -4.66 11.62 -5.13
C GLY A 80 -5.52 10.42 -5.54
N ALA A 81 -6.63 10.69 -6.22
CA ALA A 81 -7.49 9.65 -6.75
C ALA A 81 -6.79 8.79 -7.81
N PHE A 82 -5.93 9.38 -8.65
CA PHE A 82 -5.12 8.62 -9.61
C PHE A 82 -4.14 7.69 -8.90
N ILE A 83 -3.42 8.19 -7.90
CA ILE A 83 -2.47 7.41 -7.10
C ILE A 83 -3.19 6.26 -6.37
N GLU A 84 -4.38 6.49 -5.79
CA GLU A 84 -5.19 5.43 -5.16
C GLU A 84 -5.61 4.30 -6.13
N ARG A 85 -5.85 4.64 -7.40
CA ARG A 85 -6.16 3.64 -8.44
C ARG A 85 -4.94 2.80 -8.78
N VAL A 86 -3.77 3.42 -8.88
CA VAL A 86 -2.51 2.74 -9.23
C VAL A 86 -2.00 1.88 -8.08
N LEU A 87 -2.09 2.37 -6.85
CA LEU A 87 -1.52 1.73 -5.65
C LEU A 87 -2.48 0.74 -4.96
N LYS A 88 -3.42 0.12 -5.67
CA LYS A 88 -4.29 -0.92 -5.09
C LYS A 88 -3.44 -2.06 -4.53
N ILE A 89 -3.75 -2.47 -3.30
CA ILE A 89 -3.08 -3.59 -2.61
C ILE A 89 -3.24 -4.87 -3.43
N ASP A 90 -4.46 -5.19 -3.85
CA ASP A 90 -4.73 -6.34 -4.70
C ASP A 90 -4.25 -6.07 -6.14
N PRO A 91 -3.25 -6.81 -6.66
CA PRO A 91 -2.79 -6.66 -8.04
C PRO A 91 -3.88 -6.91 -9.08
N ALA A 92 -4.89 -7.74 -8.76
CA ALA A 92 -6.01 -8.02 -9.66
C ALA A 92 -6.97 -6.83 -9.78
N GLU A 93 -6.94 -5.89 -8.84
CA GLU A 93 -7.72 -4.65 -8.87
C GLU A 93 -6.95 -3.48 -9.50
N ARG A 94 -5.66 -3.64 -9.78
CA ARG A 94 -4.86 -2.60 -10.42
C ARG A 94 -5.30 -2.42 -11.88
N PRO A 95 -5.41 -1.18 -12.36
CA PRO A 95 -5.66 -0.94 -13.78
C PRO A 95 -4.49 -1.44 -14.62
N THR A 96 -4.80 -1.93 -15.82
CA THR A 96 -3.76 -2.28 -16.80
C THR A 96 -3.08 -1.02 -17.33
N ALA A 97 -1.90 -1.17 -17.92
CA ALA A 97 -1.20 -0.06 -18.57
C ALA A 97 -2.09 0.63 -19.62
N ASP A 98 -2.78 -0.15 -20.47
CA ASP A 98 -3.71 0.38 -21.47
C ASP A 98 -4.89 1.14 -20.87
N ALA A 99 -5.37 0.71 -19.69
CA ALA A 99 -6.43 1.41 -18.97
C ALA A 99 -5.92 2.73 -18.37
N LEU A 100 -4.71 2.72 -17.81
CA LEU A 100 -4.06 3.92 -17.29
C LEU A 100 -3.81 4.95 -18.38
N LEU A 101 -3.34 4.54 -19.57
CA LEU A 101 -3.13 5.42 -20.72
C LEU A 101 -4.41 6.13 -21.20
N LYS A 102 -5.58 5.61 -20.83
CA LYS A 102 -6.90 6.19 -21.15
C LYS A 102 -7.52 6.92 -19.95
N ASP A 103 -6.84 6.96 -18.80
CA ASP A 103 -7.33 7.64 -17.62
C ASP A 103 -7.38 9.16 -17.89
N LYS A 104 -8.47 9.79 -17.42
CA LYS A 104 -8.69 11.23 -17.56
C LYS A 104 -7.56 12.07 -16.96
N TRP A 105 -6.83 11.53 -15.99
CA TRP A 105 -5.68 12.20 -15.37
C TRP A 105 -4.54 12.43 -16.37
N LEU A 106 -4.37 11.56 -17.36
CA LEU A 106 -3.36 11.74 -18.41
C LEU A 106 -3.85 12.59 -19.59
N ALA A 107 -5.10 13.04 -19.58
CA ALA A 107 -5.72 13.74 -20.71
C ALA A 107 -5.45 15.25 -20.73
N GLU A 108 -4.42 15.72 -20.02
CA GLU A 108 -3.97 17.13 -20.02
C GLU A 108 -3.27 17.56 -21.31
#